data_AF-A0A3N4E6M8-F1
#
_entry.id   AF-A0A3N4E6M8-F1
#
_cell.length_a   1.000
_cell.length_b   1.000
_cell.length_c   1.000
_cell.angle_alpha   90.00
_cell.angle_beta   90.00
_cell.angle_gamma   90.00
#
_symmetry.space_group_name_H-M   'P 1'
#
loop_
_entity.id
_entity.type
_entity.pdbx_description
1 polymer ?
#
loop_
_entity_poly.entity_id
_entity_poly.type
_entity_poly.pdbx_seq_one_letter_code
_entity_poly.pdbx_strand_id
1 'polypeptide(L)' 'MAISAAISFALLWVICSATVHFFPEPMMLISGHMVHANLSDMNWTLTWSGFFIGLIAWSGVAGISVWLVAVIYNMLK' A
#
# COMPACT_ATOMS: atom_id res chain seq x y z
N MET A 1 -11.74 -8.94 12.14
CA MET A 1 -10.80 -9.22 11.03
C MET A 1 -10.62 -8.05 10.08
N ALA A 2 -11.67 -7.49 9.46
CA ALA A 2 -11.54 -6.38 8.52
C ALA A 2 -10.89 -5.11 9.13
N ILE A 3 -11.30 -4.70 10.34
CA ILE A 3 -10.73 -3.51 11.02
C ILE A 3 -9.24 -3.72 11.34
N SER A 4 -8.87 -4.91 11.82
CA SER A 4 -7.47 -5.26 12.10
C SER A 4 -6.62 -5.20 10.83
N ALA A 5 -7.15 -5.69 9.70
CA ALA A 5 -6.47 -5.60 8.41
C ALA A 5 -6.30 -4.15 7.96
N ALA A 6 -7.35 -3.33 8.05
CA ALA A 6 -7.29 -1.91 7.69
C ALA A 6 -6.23 -1.16 8.50
N ILE A 7 -6.15 -1.39 9.82
CA ILE A 7 -5.15 -0.76 10.70
C ILE A 7 -3.73 -1.23 10.34
N SER A 8 -3.52 -2.53 10.13
CA SER A 8 -2.20 -3.05 9.75
C SER A 8 -1.71 -2.46 8.43
N PHE A 9 -2.57 -2.37 7.43
CA PHE A 9 -2.22 -1.75 6.14
C PHE A 9 -2.03 -0.23 6.25
N ALA A 10 -2.77 0.46 7.12
CA ALA A 10 -2.53 1.87 7.40
C ALA A 10 -1.14 2.09 7.99
N LEU A 11 -0.72 1.29 8.97
CA LEU A 11 0.61 1.37 9.57
C LEU A 11 1.72 1.08 8.55
N LEU A 12 1.54 0.02 7.76
CA LEU A 12 2.49 -0.34 6.71
C LEU A 12 2.63 0.79 5.67
N TRP A 13 1.52 1.41 5.27
CA TRP A 13 1.53 2.56 4.37
C TRP A 13 2.33 3.75 4.91
N VAL A 14 2.16 4.08 6.20
CA VAL A 14 2.92 5.16 6.84
C VAL A 14 4.42 4.87 6.81
N ILE A 15 4.82 3.64 7.15
CA ILE A 15 6.22 3.22 7.16
C ILE A 15 6.81 3.26 5.75
N CYS A 16 6.10 2.72 4.76
CA CYS A 16 6.54 2.71 3.36
C CYS A 16 6.66 4.14 2.80
N SER A 17 5.68 5.00 3.08
CA SER A 17 5.69 6.40 2.65
C SER A 17 6.86 7.18 3.25
N ALA A 18 7.14 6.98 4.54
CA ALA A 18 8.30 7.58 5.18
C ALA A 18 9.60 7.11 4.53
N THR A 19 9.72 5.81 4.25
CA THR A 19 10.92 5.24 3.62
C THR A 19 11.14 5.79 2.21
N VAL A 20 10.08 5.93 1.41
CA VAL A 20 10.16 6.56 0.08
C VAL A 20 10.57 8.03 0.17
N HIS A 21 10.12 8.76 1.20
CA HIS A 21 10.50 10.16 1.39
C HIS A 21 11.99 10.33 1.72
N PHE A 22 12.54 9.48 2.59
CA PHE A 22 13.96 9.56 2.97
C PHE A 22 14.91 8.91 1.97
N PHE A 23 14.46 7.85 1.27
CA PHE A 23 15.29 7.04 0.39
C PHE A 23 14.57 6.76 -0.94
N PRO A 24 14.31 7.79 -1.77
CA PRO A 24 13.51 7.62 -2.99
C PRO A 24 14.20 6.73 -4.04
N GLU A 25 15.47 6.97 -4.35
CA GLU A 25 16.23 6.24 -5.38
C GLU A 25 16.36 4.72 -5.11
N PRO A 26 16.79 4.25 -3.93
CA PRO A 26 16.86 2.81 -3.67
C PRO A 26 15.47 2.15 -3.65
N MET A 27 14.41 2.85 -3.20
CA MET A 27 13.04 2.33 -3.26
C MET A 27 12.54 2.20 -4.71
N MET A 28 12.96 3.10 -5.60
CA MET A 28 12.70 3.02 -7.03
C MET A 28 13.34 1.82 -7.69
N LEU A 29 14.61 1.55 -7.38
CA LEU A 29 15.32 0.39 -7.91
C LEU A 29 14.68 -0.91 -7.46
N ILE A 30 14.37 -1.04 -6.17
CA ILE A 30 13.69 -2.24 -5.62
C ILE A 30 12.34 -2.43 -6.31
N SER A 31 11.55 -1.37 -6.44
CA SER A 31 10.26 -1.41 -7.12
C SER A 31 10.40 -1.85 -8.58
N GLY A 32 11.40 -1.33 -9.29
CA GLY A 32 11.68 -1.67 -10.68
C GLY A 32 12.03 -3.14 -10.87
N HIS A 33 12.84 -3.69 -9.97
CA HIS A 33 13.15 -5.12 -9.96
C HIS A 33 11.90 -5.99 -9.76
N MET A 34 10.96 -5.59 -8.90
CA MET A 34 9.73 -6.36 -8.66
C MET A 34 8.78 -6.39 -9.87
N VAL A 35 8.68 -5.28 -10.60
CA VAL A 35 7.80 -5.18 -11.79
C VAL A 35 8.53 -5.53 -13.10
N HIS A 36 9.77 -5.99 -13.03
CA HIS A 36 10.63 -6.26 -14.19
C HIS A 36 10.76 -5.05 -15.15
N ALA A 37 10.81 -3.83 -14.61
CA ALA A 37 10.92 -2.60 -15.38
C ALA A 37 12.06 -1.71 -14.87
N ASN A 38 12.71 -0.97 -15.78
CA ASN A 38 13.68 0.04 -15.38
C ASN A 38 12.94 1.33 -15.02
N LEU A 39 12.85 1.60 -13.72
CA LEU A 39 12.24 2.81 -13.18
C LEU A 39 13.28 3.90 -12.83
N SER A 40 14.56 3.70 -13.15
CA SER A 40 15.65 4.59 -12.71
C SER A 40 15.54 6.02 -13.24
N ASP A 41 14.91 6.22 -14.40
CA ASP A 41 14.66 7.55 -14.98
C ASP A 41 13.38 8.21 -14.43
N MET A 42 12.62 7.53 -13.57
CA MET A 42 11.41 8.09 -12.96
C MET A 42 11.73 8.77 -11.64
N ASN A 43 11.34 10.03 -11.49
CA ASN A 43 11.46 10.76 -10.23
C ASN A 43 10.15 10.63 -9.44
N TRP A 44 10.04 9.61 -8.58
CA TRP A 44 8.85 9.45 -7.72
C TRP A 44 8.80 10.58 -6.69
N THR A 45 7.69 11.32 -6.68
CA THR A 45 7.43 12.39 -5.72
C THR A 45 6.24 11.98 -4.87
N LEU A 46 6.42 11.90 -3.55
CA LEU A 46 5.33 11.68 -2.62
C LEU A 46 4.83 13.04 -2.11
N THR A 47 3.74 13.53 -2.70
CA THR A 47 3.08 14.75 -2.20
C THR A 47 2.25 14.44 -0.96
N TRP A 48 2.00 15.46 -0.13
CA TRP A 48 1.12 15.32 1.03
C TRP A 48 -0.28 14.85 0.65
N SER A 49 -0.82 15.32 -0.48
CA SER A 49 -2.10 14.85 -0.99
C SER A 49 -2.07 13.36 -1.37
N GLY A 50 -1.02 12.92 -2.07
CA GLY A 50 -0.83 11.51 -2.42
C GLY A 50 -0.71 10.61 -1.20
N PHE A 51 -0.06 11.07 -0.14
CA PHE A 51 0.05 10.34 1.13
C PHE A 51 -1.32 10.05 1.77
N PHE A 52 -2.16 11.08 1.95
CA PHE A 52 -3.46 10.90 2.59
C PHE A 52 -4.44 10.12 1.72
N ILE A 53 -4.46 10.38 0.41
CA ILE A 53 -5.30 9.63 -0.53
C ILE A 53 -4.89 8.16 -0.53
N GLY A 54 -3.59 7.87 -0.60
CA GLY A 54 -3.08 6.52 -0.54
C GLY A 54 -3.40 5.82 0.78
N LEU A 55 -3.28 6.51 1.93
CA LEU A 55 -3.60 5.92 3.24
C LEU A 55 -5.06 5.47 3.31
N ILE A 56 -5.99 6.31 2.87
CA ILE A 56 -7.42 5.99 2.88
C ILE A 56 -7.72 4.87 1.88
N ALA A 57 -7.18 4.97 0.66
CA ALA A 57 -7.41 3.99 -0.40
C ALA A 57 -6.88 2.60 -0.01
N TRP A 58 -5.63 2.51 0.45
CA TRP A 58 -5.00 1.24 0.83
C TRP A 58 -5.69 0.57 2.03
N SER A 59 -5.99 1.36 3.08
CA SER A 59 -6.67 0.83 4.27
C SER A 59 -8.09 0.37 3.95
N GLY A 60 -8.82 1.16 3.14
CA GLY A 60 -10.18 0.83 2.71
C GLY A 60 -10.23 -0.41 1.84
N VAL A 61 -9.37 -0.49 0.81
CA VAL A 61 -9.29 -1.66 -0.08
C VAL A 61 -8.94 -2.91 0.71
N ALA A 62 -7.93 -2.88 1.58
CA ALA A 62 -7.55 -4.03 2.40
C ALA A 62 -8.69 -4.50 3.33
N GLY A 63 -9.38 -3.54 3.97
CA GLY A 63 -10.54 -3.84 4.82
C GLY A 63 -11.68 -4.51 4.05
N ILE A 64 -12.01 -3.96 2.87
CA ILE A 64 -13.05 -4.50 1.99
C ILE A 64 -12.65 -5.90 1.49
N SER A 65 -11.41 -6.11 1.06
CA SER A 65 -10.93 -7.43 0.62
C SER A 65 -11.10 -8.49 1.70
N VAL A 66 -10.68 -8.19 2.94
CA VAL A 66 -10.82 -9.14 4.06
C VAL A 66 -12.29 -9.35 4.44
N TRP A 67 -13.11 -8.31 4.36
CA TRP A 67 -14.55 -8.43 4.58
C TRP A 67 -15.22 -9.33 3.53
N LEU A 68 -14.91 -9.13 2.24
CA LEU A 68 -15.43 -9.97 1.15
C LEU A 68 -15.03 -11.43 1.33
N VAL A 69 -13.77 -11.69 1.66
CA VAL A 69 -13.28 -13.04 1.96
C VAL A 69 -14.10 -13.64 3.11
N ALA A 70 -14.28 -12.91 4.21
CA ALA A 70 -15.06 -13.40 5.36
C ALA A 70 -16.53 -13.70 4.99
N VAL A 71 -17.15 -12.87 4.15
CA VAL A 71 -18.51 -13.12 3.66
C VAL A 71 -18.56 -14.40 2.83
N ILE A 72 -17.66 -14.57 1.86
CA ILE A 72 -17.60 -15.77 1.01
C ILE A 72 -17.39 -17.02 1.88
N TYR A 73 -16.49 -16.96 2.86
CA TYR A 73 -16.25 -18.08 3.79
C TYR A 73 -17.49 -18.46 4.60
N ASN A 74 -18.28 -17.48 5.04
CA ASN A 74 -19.52 -17.74 5.77
C ASN A 74 -20.65 -18.27 4.87
N MET A 75 -20.62 -17.93 3.57
CA MET A 75 -21.60 -18.42 2.57
C MET A 75 -21.31 -19.85 2.10
N LEU A 76 -20.03 -20.26 2.09
CA LEU A 76 -19.59 -21.60 1.71
C LEU A 76 -19.76 -22.64 2.83
N LYS A 77 -20.35 -22.23 3.95
CA LYS A 77 -20.58 -23.03 5.15
C LYS A 77 -22.05 -23.40 5.26
#